data_AF-A0A929GG99-F1
#
_entry.id   AF-A0A929GG99-F1
#
_cell.length_a   1.000
_cell.length_b   1.000
_cell.length_c   1.000
_cell.angle_alpha   90.00
_cell.angle_beta   90.00
_cell.angle_gamma   90.00
#
_symmetry.space_group_name_H-M   'P 1'
#
loop_
_entity.id
_entity.type
_entity.pdbx_description
1 polymer ?
#
loop_
_entity_poly.entity_id
_entity_poly.type
_entity_poly.pdbx_seq_one_letter_code
_entity_poly.pdbx_strand_id
1 'polypeptide(L)'
;MTDIIRLLPDSVANKIAAGEVIQRPASAAKELLENAIDSGASAIKLIVKDAGKTLIKVIDNGCGMSETDARMCFERHATSKIQKADDLFAIRTMGFRGEALASIAAISQIEIKTKRIEDELGTSIEIEGAEVKSQNADNCPNGTSIAVKNLFFNVPARRNFLKSNTAETRHIIEEFNRIALVNPQISFSMFHNNKQVFQLYPSTLKQRIIALFGNMYKQRLVPVEQKSDIVNISGFIGKPEFAKKTRGEQYFFANNRFIKHPYLNHSVNGAFKELLPSDTYPAYFLYLEVDPKMIDVNIHPTKTEVNFQDDKLIYSILRATLKQSLGKFSITPTLD
;
A
#
# COMPACT_ATOMS: atom_id res chain seq x y z
N MET A 1 -28.74 39.67 16.37
CA MET A 1 -27.92 39.27 15.21
C MET A 1 -28.26 37.82 14.93
N THR A 2 -28.75 37.51 13.73
CA THR A 2 -29.00 36.12 13.33
C THR A 2 -27.68 35.37 13.18
N ASP A 3 -27.66 34.11 13.59
CA ASP A 3 -26.46 33.27 13.56
C ASP A 3 -25.86 33.20 12.13
N ILE A 4 -24.55 33.48 12.04
CA ILE A 4 -23.80 33.56 10.77
C ILE A 4 -23.24 32.19 10.37
N ILE A 5 -22.99 31.32 11.37
CA ILE A 5 -22.43 29.98 11.17
C ILE A 5 -23.56 29.02 10.79
N ARG A 6 -23.36 28.24 9.72
CA ARG A 6 -24.31 27.23 9.24
C ARG A 6 -23.62 25.89 9.06
N LEU A 7 -24.32 24.81 9.39
CA LEU A 7 -23.90 23.46 9.06
C LEU A 7 -23.81 23.30 7.54
N LEU A 8 -22.73 22.66 7.08
CA LEU A 8 -22.58 22.28 5.69
C LEU A 8 -23.56 21.15 5.37
N PRO A 9 -24.14 21.12 4.17
CA PRO A 9 -24.86 19.94 3.69
C PRO A 9 -23.93 18.72 3.70
N ASP A 10 -24.46 17.56 4.07
CA ASP A 10 -23.67 16.31 4.16
C ASP A 10 -22.95 15.99 2.85
N SER A 11 -23.60 16.24 1.70
CA SER A 11 -22.98 16.04 0.38
C SER A 11 -21.72 16.89 0.15
N VAL A 12 -21.67 18.10 0.71
CA VAL A 12 -20.51 19.01 0.62
C VAL A 12 -19.43 18.58 1.61
N ALA A 13 -19.80 18.32 2.87
CA ALA A 13 -18.89 17.81 3.88
C ALA A 13 -18.23 16.49 3.43
N ASN A 14 -19.01 15.64 2.75
CA ASN A 14 -18.56 14.36 2.21
C ASN A 14 -17.49 14.53 1.14
N LYS A 15 -17.70 15.47 0.20
CA LYS A 15 -16.73 15.76 -0.86
C LYS A 15 -15.44 16.39 -0.33
N ILE A 16 -15.52 17.23 0.71
CA ILE A 16 -14.34 17.86 1.33
C ILE A 16 -13.47 16.78 1.99
N ALA A 17 -14.05 15.98 2.88
CA ALA A 17 -13.34 14.90 3.57
C ALA A 17 -12.83 13.83 2.59
N ALA A 18 -13.62 13.48 1.57
CA ALA A 18 -13.17 12.55 0.53
C ALA A 18 -11.94 13.07 -0.23
N GLY A 19 -11.85 14.38 -0.43
CA GLY A 19 -10.65 15.01 -0.96
C GLY A 19 -9.44 14.81 -0.06
N GLU A 20 -9.57 15.01 1.24
CA GLU A 20 -8.46 14.84 2.19
C GLU A 20 -7.93 13.39 2.22
N VAL A 21 -8.85 12.42 2.20
CA VAL A 21 -8.55 10.98 2.24
C VAL A 21 -8.03 10.47 0.89
N ILE A 22 -8.71 10.81 -0.22
CA ILE A 22 -8.37 10.36 -1.57
C ILE A 22 -7.85 11.52 -2.40
N GLN A 23 -6.52 11.64 -2.42
CA GLN A 23 -5.85 12.74 -3.12
C GLN A 23 -5.60 12.45 -4.60
N ARG A 24 -5.46 11.17 -4.98
CA ARG A 24 -5.10 10.74 -6.34
C ARG A 24 -5.48 9.27 -6.59
N PRO A 25 -5.47 8.80 -7.85
CA PRO A 25 -5.74 7.40 -8.20
C PRO A 25 -4.97 6.36 -7.37
N ALA A 26 -3.69 6.61 -7.10
CA ALA A 26 -2.86 5.69 -6.31
C ALA A 26 -3.38 5.49 -4.87
N SER A 27 -3.98 6.52 -4.25
CA SER A 27 -4.60 6.42 -2.92
C SER A 27 -5.80 5.47 -2.96
N ALA A 28 -6.68 5.61 -3.96
CA ALA A 28 -7.82 4.70 -4.12
C ALA A 28 -7.36 3.26 -4.39
N ALA A 29 -6.35 3.07 -5.25
CA ALA A 29 -5.79 1.74 -5.50
C ALA A 29 -5.20 1.10 -4.23
N LYS A 30 -4.44 1.87 -3.43
CA LYS A 30 -3.90 1.42 -2.15
C LYS A 30 -5.00 0.92 -1.22
N GLU A 31 -6.04 1.74 -0.96
CA GLU A 31 -7.10 1.37 -0.02
C GLU A 31 -7.87 0.12 -0.47
N LEU A 32 -8.13 -0.02 -1.77
CA LEU A 32 -8.79 -1.23 -2.31
C LEU A 32 -7.91 -2.48 -2.19
N LEU A 33 -6.61 -2.36 -2.44
CA LEU A 33 -5.66 -3.46 -2.30
C LEU A 33 -5.48 -3.88 -0.83
N GLU A 34 -5.42 -2.92 0.09
CA GLU A 34 -5.36 -3.18 1.53
C GLU A 34 -6.63 -3.88 2.04
N ASN A 35 -7.81 -3.48 1.56
CA ASN A 35 -9.06 -4.18 1.88
C ASN A 35 -9.10 -5.61 1.36
N ALA A 36 -8.56 -5.86 0.16
CA ALA A 36 -8.43 -7.21 -0.39
C ALA A 36 -7.45 -8.08 0.43
N ILE A 37 -6.41 -7.49 1.03
CA ILE A 37 -5.52 -8.24 1.93
C ILE A 37 -6.21 -8.55 3.25
N ASP A 38 -6.88 -7.54 3.83
CA ASP A 38 -7.60 -7.68 5.10
C ASP A 38 -8.77 -8.68 4.99
N SER A 39 -9.30 -8.95 3.78
CA SER A 39 -10.32 -9.99 3.53
C SER A 39 -9.75 -11.42 3.48
N GLY A 40 -8.43 -11.59 3.66
CA GLY A 40 -7.74 -12.88 3.62
C GLY A 40 -7.51 -13.42 2.21
N ALA A 41 -7.53 -12.58 1.17
CA ALA A 41 -7.34 -13.02 -0.20
C ALA A 41 -5.96 -13.65 -0.44
N SER A 42 -5.94 -14.75 -1.19
CA SER A 42 -4.72 -15.40 -1.67
C SER A 42 -4.33 -15.00 -3.09
N ALA A 43 -5.24 -14.36 -3.83
CA ALA A 43 -5.04 -13.82 -5.16
C ALA A 43 -5.75 -12.48 -5.34
N ILE A 44 -5.00 -11.46 -5.79
CA ILE A 44 -5.49 -10.10 -5.99
C ILE A 44 -5.11 -9.63 -7.40
N LYS A 45 -6.08 -9.05 -8.11
CA LYS A 45 -5.91 -8.49 -9.46
C LYS A 45 -6.27 -7.01 -9.47
N LEU A 46 -5.31 -6.19 -9.87
CA LEU A 46 -5.50 -4.76 -10.12
C LEU A 46 -5.61 -4.48 -11.62
N ILE A 47 -6.66 -3.80 -12.04
CA ILE A 47 -6.87 -3.35 -13.42
C ILE A 47 -6.99 -1.83 -13.42
N VAL A 48 -6.16 -1.17 -14.22
CA VAL A 48 -6.07 0.28 -14.33
C VAL A 48 -6.27 0.70 -15.78
N LYS A 49 -7.14 1.69 -16.02
CA LYS A 49 -7.28 2.36 -17.33
C LYS A 49 -7.03 3.86 -17.19
N ASP A 50 -6.32 4.43 -18.15
CA ASP A 50 -5.98 5.86 -18.23
C ASP A 50 -5.42 6.41 -16.91
N ALA A 51 -4.39 5.73 -16.40
CA ALA A 51 -3.74 6.08 -15.13
C ALA A 51 -4.69 6.14 -13.91
N GLY A 52 -5.80 5.38 -13.96
CA GLY A 52 -6.80 5.29 -12.90
C GLY A 52 -7.83 6.42 -12.91
N LYS A 53 -7.82 7.30 -13.92
CA LYS A 53 -8.85 8.33 -14.11
C LYS A 53 -10.16 7.71 -14.59
N THR A 54 -10.07 6.74 -15.50
CA THR A 54 -11.23 6.06 -16.10
C THR A 54 -11.65 4.86 -15.25
N LEU A 55 -10.70 4.02 -14.84
CA LEU A 55 -10.99 2.81 -14.08
C LEU A 55 -9.84 2.43 -13.14
N ILE A 56 -10.18 2.13 -11.89
CA ILE A 56 -9.39 1.36 -10.95
C ILE A 56 -10.27 0.21 -10.49
N LYS A 57 -9.93 -1.03 -10.83
CA LYS A 57 -10.68 -2.21 -10.43
C LYS A 57 -9.78 -3.17 -9.67
N VAL A 58 -10.19 -3.55 -8.46
CA VAL A 58 -9.55 -4.60 -7.67
C VAL A 58 -10.50 -5.79 -7.60
N ILE A 59 -9.97 -6.97 -7.90
CA ILE A 59 -10.67 -8.24 -7.80
C ILE A 59 -9.84 -9.14 -6.88
N ASP A 60 -10.47 -9.67 -5.84
CA ASP A 60 -9.86 -10.57 -4.87
C ASP A 60 -10.73 -11.81 -4.64
N ASN A 61 -10.11 -12.85 -4.11
CA ASN A 61 -10.76 -14.10 -3.72
C ASN A 61 -10.84 -14.27 -2.19
N GLY A 62 -10.98 -13.16 -1.45
CA GLY A 62 -11.11 -13.18 0.00
C GLY A 62 -12.49 -13.68 0.45
N CYS A 63 -12.84 -13.37 1.70
CA CYS A 63 -14.07 -13.88 2.32
C CYS A 63 -15.39 -13.39 1.67
N GLY A 64 -15.35 -12.31 0.87
CA GLY A 64 -16.55 -11.66 0.36
C GLY A 64 -17.32 -10.92 1.47
N MET A 65 -18.50 -10.39 1.12
CA MET A 65 -19.39 -9.69 2.04
C MET A 65 -20.82 -10.19 1.88
N SER A 66 -21.60 -10.14 2.97
CA SER A 66 -23.04 -10.35 2.90
C SER A 66 -23.70 -9.19 2.13
N GLU A 67 -24.97 -9.36 1.74
CA GLU A 67 -25.74 -8.29 1.10
C GLU A 67 -25.79 -7.02 1.96
N THR A 68 -25.94 -7.18 3.28
CA THR A 68 -26.00 -6.05 4.21
C THR A 68 -24.64 -5.36 4.33
N ASP A 69 -23.56 -6.13 4.48
CA ASP A 69 -22.21 -5.58 4.58
C ASP A 69 -21.75 -4.90 3.29
N ALA A 70 -22.12 -5.44 2.13
CA ALA A 70 -21.82 -4.86 0.83
C ALA A 70 -22.40 -3.45 0.70
N ARG A 71 -23.56 -3.20 1.31
CA ARG A 71 -24.14 -1.85 1.41
C ARG A 71 -23.47 -1.02 2.50
N MET A 72 -23.35 -1.56 3.72
CA MET A 72 -22.81 -0.84 4.87
C MET A 72 -21.35 -0.41 4.71
N CYS A 73 -20.54 -1.11 3.92
CA CYS A 73 -19.12 -0.77 3.74
C CYS A 73 -18.89 0.60 3.06
N PHE A 74 -19.93 1.19 2.45
CA PHE A 74 -19.90 2.54 1.89
C PHE A 74 -20.45 3.62 2.84
N GLU A 75 -20.95 3.24 4.01
CA GLU A 75 -21.36 4.17 5.05
C GLU A 75 -20.15 4.66 5.86
N ARG A 76 -20.24 5.87 6.40
CA ARG A 76 -19.18 6.43 7.24
C ARG A 76 -19.13 5.74 8.60
N HIS A 77 -17.91 5.61 9.12
CA HIS A 77 -17.64 5.01 10.44
C HIS A 77 -18.10 3.55 10.56
N ALA A 78 -18.35 2.88 9.44
CA ALA A 78 -18.65 1.46 9.38
C ALA A 78 -17.35 0.69 9.16
N THR A 79 -16.96 -0.15 10.13
CA THR A 79 -15.81 -1.04 9.99
C THR A 79 -15.98 -2.32 10.79
N SER A 80 -15.46 -3.41 10.26
CA SER A 80 -15.36 -4.71 10.96
C SER A 80 -14.03 -4.86 11.72
N LYS A 81 -13.11 -3.89 11.62
CA LYS A 81 -11.70 -4.06 12.03
C LYS A 81 -11.39 -3.59 13.46
N ILE A 82 -12.22 -2.73 14.04
CA ILE A 82 -12.10 -2.24 15.42
C ILE A 82 -13.50 -2.14 16.05
N GLN A 83 -13.62 -2.43 17.34
CA GLN A 83 -14.87 -2.35 18.09
C GLN A 83 -14.76 -1.45 19.34
N LYS A 84 -13.56 -1.32 19.92
CA LYS A 84 -13.32 -0.54 21.15
C LYS A 84 -12.13 0.40 20.98
N ALA A 85 -12.06 1.45 21.80
CA ALA A 85 -10.98 2.43 21.75
C ALA A 85 -9.58 1.79 21.94
N ASP A 86 -9.49 0.73 22.74
CA ASP A 86 -8.24 0.01 22.99
C ASP A 86 -7.69 -0.71 21.74
N ASP A 87 -8.57 -1.07 20.79
CA ASP A 87 -8.16 -1.70 19.52
C ASP A 87 -7.32 -0.73 18.66
N LEU A 88 -7.45 0.58 18.87
CA LEU A 88 -6.65 1.61 18.19
C LEU A 88 -5.16 1.50 18.53
N PHE A 89 -4.83 1.00 19.73
CA PHE A 89 -3.44 0.83 20.19
C PHE A 89 -2.85 -0.54 19.83
N ALA A 90 -3.66 -1.45 19.27
CA ALA A 90 -3.28 -2.82 18.91
C ALA A 90 -3.50 -3.14 17.42
N ILE A 91 -3.56 -2.12 16.55
CA ILE A 91 -3.90 -2.27 15.13
C ILE A 91 -2.91 -3.21 14.43
N ARG A 92 -3.43 -4.35 13.95
CA ARG A 92 -2.72 -5.32 13.09
C ARG A 92 -3.17 -5.27 11.62
N THR A 93 -4.28 -4.59 11.34
CA THR A 93 -4.85 -4.46 9.99
C THR A 93 -4.29 -3.25 9.24
N MET A 94 -4.35 -3.28 7.91
CA MET A 94 -3.81 -2.19 7.09
C MET A 94 -4.68 -0.93 7.15
N GLY A 95 -6.01 -1.09 7.22
CA GLY A 95 -6.99 -0.02 7.45
C GLY A 95 -7.79 -0.21 8.75
N PHE A 96 -8.38 0.87 9.29
CA PHE A 96 -9.20 0.81 10.53
C PHE A 96 -10.27 1.90 10.67
N ARG A 97 -10.30 2.92 9.78
CA ARG A 97 -11.15 4.12 9.99
C ARG A 97 -12.59 3.98 9.49
N GLY A 98 -12.90 2.97 8.65
CA GLY A 98 -14.24 2.83 8.06
C GLY A 98 -14.65 4.00 7.16
N GLU A 99 -13.67 4.71 6.56
CA GLU A 99 -13.90 5.95 5.81
C GLU A 99 -13.47 5.86 4.34
N ALA A 100 -12.63 4.88 3.99
CA ALA A 100 -11.99 4.84 2.67
C ALA A 100 -13.00 4.60 1.54
N LEU A 101 -13.83 3.57 1.64
CA LEU A 101 -14.82 3.25 0.61
C LEU A 101 -15.91 4.32 0.50
N ALA A 102 -16.42 4.81 1.63
CA ALA A 102 -17.35 5.94 1.68
C ALA A 102 -16.77 7.20 1.00
N SER A 103 -15.50 7.50 1.27
CA SER A 103 -14.79 8.62 0.65
C SER A 103 -14.66 8.44 -0.86
N ILE A 104 -14.26 7.25 -1.32
CA ILE A 104 -14.15 6.96 -2.76
C ILE A 104 -15.54 7.07 -3.42
N ALA A 105 -16.59 6.55 -2.80
CA ALA A 105 -17.96 6.59 -3.34
C ALA A 105 -18.47 8.02 -3.54
N ALA A 106 -18.15 8.94 -2.63
CA ALA A 106 -18.58 10.34 -2.72
C ALA A 106 -18.02 11.09 -3.95
N ILE A 107 -16.90 10.63 -4.50
CA ILE A 107 -16.17 11.30 -5.59
C ILE A 107 -16.03 10.44 -6.86
N SER A 108 -16.73 9.32 -6.96
CA SER A 108 -16.62 8.39 -8.10
C SER A 108 -17.94 7.67 -8.38
N GLN A 109 -17.93 6.87 -9.43
CA GLN A 109 -18.98 5.90 -9.74
C GLN A 109 -18.42 4.51 -9.44
N ILE A 110 -19.05 3.77 -8.54
CA ILE A 110 -18.58 2.47 -8.08
C ILE A 110 -19.54 1.38 -8.54
N GLU A 111 -18.96 0.27 -9.00
CA GLU A 111 -19.65 -1.01 -9.14
C GLU A 111 -18.95 -2.01 -8.24
N ILE A 112 -19.67 -2.61 -7.30
CA ILE A 112 -19.18 -3.70 -6.47
C ILE A 112 -19.95 -4.98 -6.82
N LYS A 113 -19.21 -6.09 -6.88
CA LYS A 113 -19.74 -7.45 -6.93
C LYS A 113 -19.06 -8.24 -5.83
N THR A 114 -19.81 -8.91 -4.97
CA THR A 114 -19.23 -9.67 -3.86
C THR A 114 -20.08 -10.87 -3.51
N LYS A 115 -19.42 -11.95 -3.10
CA LYS A 115 -20.06 -13.21 -2.74
C LYS A 115 -19.23 -13.93 -1.68
N ARG A 116 -19.88 -14.33 -0.59
CA ARG A 116 -19.25 -15.21 0.42
C ARG A 116 -19.30 -16.66 -0.04
N ILE A 117 -18.39 -17.48 0.48
CA ILE A 117 -18.28 -18.90 0.10
C ILE A 117 -19.57 -19.67 0.41
N GLU A 118 -20.24 -19.32 1.50
CA GLU A 118 -21.47 -19.96 1.97
C GLU A 118 -22.74 -19.56 1.19
N ASP A 119 -22.70 -18.47 0.43
CA ASP A 119 -23.87 -17.96 -0.28
C ASP A 119 -23.99 -18.61 -1.68
N GLU A 120 -25.23 -18.84 -2.15
CA GLU A 120 -25.46 -19.37 -3.50
C GLU A 120 -25.30 -18.28 -4.58
N LEU A 121 -25.81 -17.08 -4.30
CA LEU A 121 -25.71 -15.89 -5.14
C LEU A 121 -24.92 -14.80 -4.41
N GLY A 122 -24.20 -13.99 -5.19
CA GLY A 122 -23.59 -12.76 -4.69
C GLY A 122 -24.55 -11.58 -4.79
N THR A 123 -24.03 -10.41 -4.42
CA THR A 123 -24.71 -9.13 -4.62
C THR A 123 -23.90 -8.22 -5.54
N SER A 124 -24.60 -7.43 -6.35
CA SER A 124 -24.03 -6.37 -7.16
C SER A 124 -24.68 -5.04 -6.79
N ILE A 125 -23.87 -4.04 -6.48
CA ILE A 125 -24.34 -2.71 -6.10
C ILE A 125 -23.67 -1.66 -7.00
N GLU A 126 -24.47 -0.73 -7.50
CA GLU A 126 -24.00 0.44 -8.22
C GLU A 126 -24.20 1.70 -7.37
N ILE A 127 -23.15 2.49 -7.22
CA ILE A 127 -23.14 3.69 -6.39
C ILE A 127 -22.59 4.84 -7.21
N GLU A 128 -23.25 5.99 -7.14
CA GLU A 128 -22.80 7.21 -7.80
C GLU A 128 -22.83 8.37 -6.80
N GLY A 129 -21.67 8.94 -6.49
CA GLY A 129 -21.59 10.10 -5.60
C GLY A 129 -22.14 9.83 -4.20
N ALA A 130 -21.89 8.64 -3.65
CA ALA A 130 -22.42 8.09 -2.40
C ALA A 130 -23.92 7.74 -2.39
N GLU A 131 -24.62 7.85 -3.52
CA GLU A 131 -26.01 7.37 -3.64
C GLU A 131 -26.06 5.98 -4.27
N VAL A 132 -26.71 5.03 -3.61
CA VAL A 132 -26.98 3.70 -4.17
C VAL A 132 -28.02 3.82 -5.29
N LYS A 133 -27.66 3.40 -6.50
CA LYS A 133 -28.52 3.43 -7.68
C LYS A 133 -29.22 2.10 -7.91
N SER A 134 -28.53 1.00 -7.67
CA SER A 134 -29.09 -0.34 -7.81
C SER A 134 -28.41 -1.31 -6.84
N GLN A 135 -29.16 -2.33 -6.41
CA GLN A 135 -28.70 -3.43 -5.58
C GLN A 135 -29.46 -4.67 -6.03
N ASN A 136 -28.76 -5.65 -6.61
CA ASN A 136 -29.35 -6.84 -7.20
C ASN A 136 -28.54 -8.08 -6.81
N ALA A 137 -29.21 -9.25 -6.79
CA ALA A 137 -28.50 -10.52 -6.75
C ALA A 137 -27.68 -10.70 -8.05
N ASP A 138 -26.47 -11.25 -7.95
CA ASP A 138 -25.55 -11.43 -9.07
C ASP A 138 -24.86 -12.80 -9.01
N ASN A 139 -24.67 -13.43 -10.16
CA ASN A 139 -23.89 -14.66 -10.26
C ASN A 139 -22.42 -14.29 -10.46
N CYS A 140 -21.72 -14.02 -9.36
CA CYS A 140 -20.29 -13.72 -9.35
C CYS A 140 -19.47 -14.77 -8.60
N PRO A 141 -18.15 -14.88 -8.87
CA PRO A 141 -17.26 -15.74 -8.11
C PRO A 141 -17.14 -15.30 -6.64
N ASN A 142 -16.73 -16.23 -5.78
CA ASN A 142 -16.42 -15.94 -4.37
C ASN A 142 -15.32 -14.87 -4.26
N GLY A 143 -15.46 -14.00 -3.25
CA GLY A 143 -14.59 -12.85 -3.03
C GLY A 143 -15.28 -11.55 -3.42
N THR A 144 -14.48 -10.54 -3.77
CA THR A 144 -14.97 -9.19 -4.03
C THR A 144 -14.33 -8.59 -5.28
N SER A 145 -15.12 -7.85 -6.06
CA SER A 145 -14.71 -7.07 -7.21
C SER A 145 -15.26 -5.66 -7.06
N ILE A 146 -14.39 -4.69 -6.79
CA ILE A 146 -14.75 -3.25 -6.72
C ILE A 146 -14.14 -2.53 -7.92
N ALA A 147 -14.99 -1.90 -8.72
CA ALA A 147 -14.61 -1.06 -9.86
C ALA A 147 -14.96 0.41 -9.58
N VAL A 148 -13.93 1.22 -9.39
CA VAL A 148 -14.01 2.68 -9.25
C VAL A 148 -13.85 3.30 -10.63
N LYS A 149 -14.93 3.88 -11.14
CA LYS A 149 -15.04 4.52 -12.46
C LYS A 149 -15.06 6.04 -12.29
N ASN A 150 -14.45 6.74 -13.25
CA ASN A 150 -14.50 8.20 -13.37
C ASN A 150 -14.16 8.93 -12.05
N LEU A 151 -12.97 8.68 -11.50
CA LEU A 151 -12.53 9.30 -10.25
C LEU A 151 -12.53 10.84 -10.38
N PHE A 152 -13.12 11.51 -9.39
CA PHE A 152 -13.35 12.96 -9.34
C PHE A 152 -14.32 13.50 -10.39
N PHE A 153 -15.25 12.69 -10.94
CA PHE A 153 -16.21 13.17 -11.94
C PHE A 153 -17.04 14.37 -11.48
N ASN A 154 -17.39 14.42 -10.19
CA ASN A 154 -18.19 15.47 -9.56
C ASN A 154 -17.34 16.49 -8.77
N VAL A 155 -16.00 16.46 -8.91
CA VAL A 155 -15.05 17.44 -8.34
C VAL A 155 -14.03 17.88 -9.41
N PRO A 156 -14.44 18.69 -10.41
CA PRO A 156 -13.63 19.00 -11.60
C PRO A 156 -12.28 19.65 -11.29
N ALA A 157 -12.23 20.55 -10.31
CA ALA A 157 -10.98 21.19 -9.90
C ALA A 157 -9.92 20.16 -9.50
N ARG A 158 -10.31 19.14 -8.73
CA ARG A 158 -9.41 18.07 -8.27
C ARG A 158 -8.97 17.17 -9.41
N ARG A 159 -9.87 16.89 -10.35
CA ARG A 159 -9.54 16.18 -11.60
C ARG A 159 -8.49 16.92 -12.42
N ASN A 160 -8.54 18.24 -12.46
CA ASN A 160 -7.57 19.09 -13.15
C ASN A 160 -6.21 19.19 -12.44
N PHE A 161 -6.17 18.98 -11.12
CA PHE A 161 -4.92 18.93 -10.34
C PHE A 161 -4.16 17.61 -10.49
N LEU A 162 -4.75 16.58 -11.12
CA LEU A 162 -4.04 15.35 -11.41
C LEU A 162 -2.88 15.60 -12.36
N LYS A 163 -1.75 14.92 -12.11
CA LYS A 163 -0.58 15.05 -12.97
C LYS A 163 -0.80 14.34 -14.32
N SER A 164 0.26 14.31 -15.13
CA SER A 164 0.27 13.53 -16.36
C SER A 164 -0.05 12.05 -16.10
N ASN A 165 -0.63 11.38 -17.10
CA ASN A 165 -0.98 9.97 -16.97
C ASN A 165 0.25 9.10 -16.63
N THR A 166 1.43 9.45 -17.16
CA THR A 166 2.69 8.77 -16.81
C THR A 166 3.04 8.92 -15.33
N ALA A 167 2.88 10.12 -14.76
CA ALA A 167 3.17 10.37 -13.34
C ALA A 167 2.18 9.63 -12.42
N GLU A 168 0.87 9.68 -12.73
CA GLU A 168 -0.14 8.99 -11.93
C GLU A 168 0.01 7.46 -12.04
N THR A 169 0.31 6.93 -13.23
CA THR A 169 0.60 5.50 -13.40
C THR A 169 1.80 5.06 -12.56
N ARG A 170 2.86 5.88 -12.51
CA ARG A 170 4.03 5.61 -11.67
C ARG A 170 3.67 5.59 -10.18
N HIS A 171 2.80 6.49 -9.74
CA HIS A 171 2.32 6.48 -8.35
C HIS A 171 1.52 5.20 -8.03
N ILE A 172 0.65 4.74 -8.94
CA ILE A 172 -0.10 3.49 -8.75
C ILE A 172 0.83 2.28 -8.68
N ILE A 173 1.79 2.17 -9.62
CA ILE A 173 2.77 1.08 -9.65
C ILE A 173 3.59 1.06 -8.35
N GLU A 174 3.99 2.23 -7.86
CA GLU A 174 4.76 2.34 -6.62
C GLU A 174 3.97 1.84 -5.40
N GLU A 175 2.67 2.18 -5.27
CA GLU A 175 1.83 1.62 -4.20
C GLU A 175 1.61 0.12 -4.36
N PHE A 176 1.37 -0.36 -5.60
CA PHE A 176 1.26 -1.78 -5.88
C PHE A 176 2.53 -2.55 -5.47
N ASN A 177 3.72 -2.02 -5.79
CA ASN A 177 4.99 -2.61 -5.41
C ASN A 177 5.16 -2.69 -3.89
N ARG A 178 4.83 -1.62 -3.15
CA ARG A 178 4.90 -1.61 -1.68
C ARG A 178 4.03 -2.69 -1.06
N ILE A 179 2.80 -2.82 -1.54
CA ILE A 179 1.85 -3.81 -1.06
C ILE A 179 2.34 -5.24 -1.39
N ALA A 180 2.81 -5.46 -2.61
CA ALA A 180 3.31 -6.76 -3.04
C ALA A 180 4.59 -7.19 -2.31
N LEU A 181 5.45 -6.25 -1.92
CA LEU A 181 6.69 -6.48 -1.16
C LEU A 181 6.44 -6.96 0.27
N VAL A 182 5.35 -6.51 0.89
CA VAL A 182 4.96 -6.92 2.25
C VAL A 182 4.23 -8.26 2.24
N ASN A 183 3.66 -8.65 1.10
CA ASN A 183 2.80 -9.82 0.96
C ASN A 183 3.34 -10.83 -0.07
N PRO A 184 4.56 -11.38 0.10
CA PRO A 184 5.15 -12.32 -0.86
C PRO A 184 4.38 -13.64 -0.99
N GLN A 185 3.55 -13.98 -0.01
CA GLN A 185 2.67 -15.16 0.00
C GLN A 185 1.40 -15.01 -0.85
N ILE A 186 0.99 -13.79 -1.22
CA ILE A 186 -0.22 -13.54 -2.02
C ILE A 186 0.15 -13.47 -3.51
N SER A 187 -0.71 -14.03 -4.37
CA SER A 187 -0.62 -13.87 -5.82
C SER A 187 -1.13 -12.50 -6.24
N PHE A 188 -0.36 -11.74 -7.01
CA PHE A 188 -0.77 -10.43 -7.53
C PHE A 188 -0.67 -10.38 -9.05
N SER A 189 -1.64 -9.73 -9.69
CA SER A 189 -1.57 -9.38 -11.10
C SER A 189 -1.97 -7.92 -11.31
N MET A 190 -1.28 -7.22 -12.21
CA MET A 190 -1.60 -5.83 -12.55
C MET A 190 -1.73 -5.68 -14.05
N PHE A 191 -2.84 -5.09 -14.50
CA PHE A 191 -3.11 -4.74 -15.88
C PHE A 191 -3.21 -3.22 -16.02
N HIS A 192 -2.53 -2.65 -17.01
CA HIS A 192 -2.64 -1.25 -17.37
C HIS A 192 -3.01 -1.14 -18.85
N ASN A 193 -4.14 -0.50 -19.15
CA ASN A 193 -4.66 -0.37 -20.52
C ASN A 193 -4.69 -1.73 -21.26
N ASN A 194 -5.27 -2.74 -20.60
CA ASN A 194 -5.38 -4.14 -21.06
C ASN A 194 -4.06 -4.91 -21.22
N LYS A 195 -2.90 -4.27 -21.01
CA LYS A 195 -1.60 -4.97 -21.00
C LYS A 195 -1.26 -5.44 -19.59
N GLN A 196 -0.87 -6.70 -19.47
CA GLN A 196 -0.34 -7.23 -18.20
C GLN A 196 1.03 -6.62 -17.92
N VAL A 197 1.14 -5.88 -16.82
CA VAL A 197 2.37 -5.24 -16.36
C VAL A 197 3.09 -6.14 -15.37
N PHE A 198 2.36 -6.76 -14.44
CA PHE A 198 2.90 -7.68 -13.45
C PHE A 198 2.10 -8.98 -13.39
N GLN A 199 2.82 -10.07 -13.21
CA GLN A 199 2.30 -11.37 -12.77
C GLN A 199 3.22 -11.90 -11.67
N LEU A 200 2.71 -11.99 -10.46
CA LEU A 200 3.47 -12.28 -9.26
C LEU A 200 2.84 -13.48 -8.57
N TYR A 201 3.50 -14.63 -8.62
CA TYR A 201 3.04 -15.82 -7.90
C TYR A 201 3.48 -15.76 -6.42
N PRO A 202 2.82 -16.51 -5.51
CA PRO A 202 3.31 -16.72 -4.16
C PRO A 202 4.77 -17.19 -4.19
N SER A 203 5.63 -16.57 -3.38
CA SER A 203 7.07 -16.80 -3.48
C SER A 203 7.80 -16.37 -2.20
N THR A 204 9.12 -16.59 -2.14
CA THR A 204 9.96 -15.99 -1.11
C THR A 204 10.12 -14.47 -1.35
N LEU A 205 10.47 -13.71 -0.30
CA LEU A 205 10.74 -12.27 -0.44
C LEU A 205 11.78 -11.96 -1.52
N LYS A 206 12.86 -12.74 -1.60
CA LYS A 206 13.90 -12.57 -2.64
C LYS A 206 13.31 -12.71 -4.05
N GLN A 207 12.51 -13.74 -4.29
CA GLN A 207 11.86 -13.97 -5.58
C GLN A 207 10.83 -12.88 -5.90
N ARG A 208 10.08 -12.40 -4.89
CA ARG A 208 9.15 -11.28 -5.03
C ARG A 208 9.88 -10.00 -5.49
N ILE A 209 11.01 -9.66 -4.88
CA ILE A 209 11.85 -8.52 -5.30
C ILE A 209 12.31 -8.70 -6.75
N ILE A 210 12.82 -9.89 -7.11
CA ILE A 210 13.26 -10.16 -8.49
C ILE A 210 12.12 -10.02 -9.49
N ALA A 211 10.92 -10.50 -9.16
CA ALA A 211 9.75 -10.42 -10.02
C ALA A 211 9.25 -8.97 -10.22
N LEU A 212 9.40 -8.11 -9.21
CA LEU A 212 9.00 -6.69 -9.27
C LEU A 212 10.02 -5.82 -10.01
N PHE A 213 11.32 -6.02 -9.74
CA PHE A 213 12.39 -5.13 -10.21
C PHE A 213 13.27 -5.74 -11.31
N GLY A 214 12.99 -6.97 -11.71
CA GLY A 214 13.61 -7.67 -12.84
C GLY A 214 14.74 -8.63 -12.46
N ASN A 215 15.05 -9.52 -13.40
CA ASN A 215 16.01 -10.63 -13.23
C ASN A 215 17.42 -10.21 -12.83
N MET A 216 17.82 -8.96 -13.15
CA MET A 216 19.11 -8.43 -12.75
C MET A 216 19.30 -8.52 -11.22
N TYR A 217 18.25 -8.39 -10.42
CA TYR A 217 18.32 -8.46 -8.96
C TYR A 217 18.72 -9.83 -8.39
N LYS A 218 18.74 -10.89 -9.19
CA LYS A 218 19.13 -12.25 -8.74
C LYS A 218 20.54 -12.29 -8.14
N GLN A 219 21.47 -11.50 -8.69
CA GLN A 219 22.87 -11.43 -8.27
C GLN A 219 23.21 -10.16 -7.47
N ARG A 220 22.26 -9.23 -7.35
CA ARG A 220 22.48 -7.90 -6.73
C ARG A 220 22.13 -7.86 -5.24
N LEU A 221 21.36 -8.82 -4.74
CA LEU A 221 20.82 -8.78 -3.39
C LEU A 221 21.76 -9.45 -2.38
N VAL A 222 22.08 -8.71 -1.33
CA VAL A 222 22.77 -9.17 -0.12
C VAL A 222 21.73 -9.29 1.00
N PRO A 223 21.59 -10.48 1.63
CA PRO A 223 20.62 -10.64 2.71
C PRO A 223 21.06 -9.89 3.97
N VAL A 224 20.07 -9.38 4.68
CA VAL A 224 20.21 -8.69 5.95
C VAL A 224 19.34 -9.38 6.98
N GLU A 225 19.92 -9.72 8.12
CA GLU A 225 19.21 -10.29 9.25
C GLU A 225 19.91 -9.91 10.56
N GLN A 226 19.15 -9.34 11.49
CA GLN A 226 19.58 -9.06 12.86
C GLN A 226 18.36 -9.16 13.77
N LYS A 227 18.48 -9.91 14.85
CA LYS A 227 17.50 -9.92 15.94
C LYS A 227 18.04 -9.17 17.14
N SER A 228 17.18 -8.43 17.83
CA SER A 228 17.51 -7.75 19.08
C SER A 228 16.23 -7.46 19.86
N ASP A 229 16.36 -7.11 21.14
CA ASP A 229 15.20 -6.75 21.98
C ASP A 229 14.56 -5.40 21.58
N ILE A 230 15.28 -4.59 20.81
CA ILE A 230 14.84 -3.24 20.40
C ILE A 230 14.16 -3.29 19.03
N VAL A 231 14.82 -3.94 18.06
CA VAL A 231 14.34 -4.05 16.68
C VAL A 231 14.87 -5.32 16.02
N ASN A 232 13.99 -6.02 15.31
CA ASN A 232 14.35 -7.07 14.38
C ASN A 232 14.48 -6.45 12.99
N ILE A 233 15.64 -6.62 12.36
CA ILE A 233 15.94 -6.11 11.02
C ILE A 233 16.07 -7.29 10.08
N SER A 234 15.33 -7.28 8.99
CA SER A 234 15.45 -8.29 7.94
C SER A 234 15.33 -7.68 6.54
N GLY A 235 15.68 -8.45 5.51
CA GLY A 235 15.45 -8.10 4.12
C GLY A 235 16.71 -8.16 3.27
N PHE A 236 16.86 -7.21 2.34
CA PHE A 236 17.96 -7.21 1.38
C PHE A 236 18.50 -5.81 1.09
N ILE A 237 19.79 -5.72 0.83
CA ILE A 237 20.44 -4.54 0.26
C ILE A 237 21.08 -4.86 -1.08
N GLY A 238 21.22 -3.85 -1.94
CA GLY A 238 21.95 -3.96 -3.19
C GLY A 238 23.46 -4.00 -2.94
N LYS A 239 24.19 -4.84 -3.69
CA LYS A 239 25.65 -4.78 -3.71
C LYS A 239 26.13 -3.40 -4.21
N PRO A 240 27.21 -2.85 -3.64
CA PRO A 240 27.73 -1.53 -4.02
C PRO A 240 28.00 -1.36 -5.52
N GLU A 241 28.50 -2.41 -6.19
CA GLU A 241 28.81 -2.42 -7.63
C GLU A 241 27.59 -2.18 -8.55
N PHE A 242 26.37 -2.36 -8.04
CA PHE A 242 25.13 -2.14 -8.78
C PHE A 242 24.35 -0.90 -8.31
N ALA A 243 25.01 0.00 -7.59
CA ALA A 243 24.40 1.26 -7.15
C ALA A 243 23.94 2.12 -8.33
N LYS A 244 22.85 2.86 -8.12
CA LYS A 244 22.18 3.63 -9.18
C LYS A 244 22.54 5.11 -9.10
N LYS A 245 22.63 5.78 -10.25
CA LYS A 245 22.81 7.24 -10.34
C LYS A 245 21.58 8.03 -9.89
N THR A 246 20.41 7.39 -9.87
CA THR A 246 19.15 8.02 -9.45
C THR A 246 18.63 7.34 -8.20
N ARG A 247 18.08 8.15 -7.28
CA ARG A 247 17.39 7.63 -6.10
C ARG A 247 16.13 6.88 -6.52
N GLY A 248 16.02 5.64 -6.07
CA GLY A 248 14.89 4.75 -6.30
C GLY A 248 15.16 3.40 -5.66
N GLU A 249 14.13 2.56 -5.51
CA GLU A 249 14.24 1.20 -4.97
C GLU A 249 14.79 1.17 -3.53
N GLN A 250 14.25 2.07 -2.72
CA GLN A 250 14.63 2.33 -1.34
C GLN A 250 13.37 2.16 -0.48
N TYR A 251 13.18 0.95 0.04
CA TYR A 251 11.99 0.56 0.78
C TYR A 251 12.35 0.25 2.23
N PHE A 252 11.78 1.02 3.14
CA PHE A 252 11.66 0.67 4.54
C PHE A 252 10.23 0.23 4.83
N PHE A 253 10.10 -0.86 5.57
CA PHE A 253 8.84 -1.29 6.15
C PHE A 253 9.00 -1.35 7.66
N ALA A 254 8.13 -0.68 8.40
CA ALA A 254 8.05 -0.81 9.86
C ALA A 254 6.76 -1.53 10.20
N ASN A 255 6.85 -2.70 10.85
CA ASN A 255 5.70 -3.57 11.13
C ASN A 255 4.79 -3.73 9.90
N ASN A 256 5.39 -4.12 8.77
CA ASN A 256 4.72 -4.31 7.48
C ASN A 256 4.10 -3.05 6.82
N ARG A 257 4.33 -1.85 7.38
CA ARG A 257 3.92 -0.58 6.77
C ARG A 257 5.08 0.10 6.06
N PHE A 258 4.89 0.53 4.82
CA PHE A 258 5.90 1.33 4.12
C PHE A 258 6.12 2.68 4.83
N ILE A 259 7.38 3.02 5.09
CA ILE A 259 7.76 4.28 5.73
C ILE A 259 8.83 5.02 4.94
N LYS A 260 8.86 6.33 5.10
CA LYS A 260 9.94 7.21 4.70
C LYS A 260 10.59 7.77 5.95
N HIS A 261 11.85 7.43 6.17
CA HIS A 261 12.57 7.85 7.36
C HIS A 261 13.93 8.46 6.97
N PRO A 262 14.05 9.79 6.87
CA PRO A 262 15.31 10.45 6.46
C PRO A 262 16.49 10.08 7.35
N TYR A 263 16.27 9.94 8.66
CA TYR A 263 17.32 9.56 9.61
C TYR A 263 17.84 8.13 9.39
N LEU A 264 16.97 7.13 9.19
CA LEU A 264 17.40 5.76 8.86
C LEU A 264 18.02 5.67 7.45
N ASN A 265 17.53 6.47 6.50
CA ASN A 265 18.18 6.62 5.19
C ASN A 265 19.63 7.10 5.34
N HIS A 266 19.87 8.06 6.23
CA HIS A 266 21.21 8.53 6.53
C HIS A 266 22.07 7.41 7.15
N SER A 267 21.50 6.52 7.97
CA SER A 267 22.19 5.32 8.48
C SER A 267 22.66 4.40 7.36
N VAL A 268 21.77 4.08 6.41
CA VAL A 268 22.09 3.25 5.23
C VAL A 268 23.24 3.89 4.45
N ASN A 269 23.12 5.16 4.09
CA ASN A 269 24.18 5.87 3.36
C ASN A 269 25.51 5.86 4.15
N GLY A 270 25.45 6.01 5.47
CA GLY A 270 26.61 5.94 6.36
C GLY A 270 27.24 4.55 6.47
N ALA A 271 26.52 3.47 6.17
CA ALA A 271 27.06 2.11 6.06
C ALA A 271 27.75 1.87 4.70
N PHE A 272 27.27 2.55 3.66
CA PHE A 272 27.77 2.43 2.28
C PHE A 272 28.86 3.46 1.90
N LYS A 273 29.14 4.45 2.76
CA LYS A 273 29.95 5.65 2.47
C LYS A 273 31.29 5.38 1.77
N GLU A 274 32.01 4.33 2.15
CA GLU A 274 33.34 3.99 1.61
C GLU A 274 33.29 3.00 0.42
N LEU A 275 32.10 2.48 0.11
CA LEU A 275 31.89 1.44 -0.90
C LEU A 275 31.23 1.97 -2.17
N LEU A 276 30.57 3.13 -2.08
CA LEU A 276 29.81 3.71 -3.19
C LEU A 276 30.62 4.77 -3.92
N PRO A 277 30.58 4.78 -5.27
CA PRO A 277 31.00 5.94 -6.04
C PRO A 277 30.18 7.18 -5.68
N SER A 278 30.78 8.37 -5.85
CA SER A 278 30.08 9.65 -5.70
C SER A 278 28.78 9.69 -6.52
N ASP A 279 27.75 10.32 -5.97
CA ASP A 279 26.43 10.50 -6.60
C ASP A 279 25.73 9.19 -7.00
N THR A 280 26.02 8.10 -6.29
CA THR A 280 25.30 6.83 -6.42
C THR A 280 24.52 6.48 -5.16
N TYR A 281 23.47 5.69 -5.34
CA TYR A 281 22.52 5.32 -4.30
C TYR A 281 22.35 3.81 -4.25
N PRO A 282 22.39 3.20 -3.05
CA PRO A 282 22.13 1.78 -2.91
C PRO A 282 20.62 1.52 -2.97
N ALA A 283 20.26 0.39 -3.58
CA ALA A 283 18.92 -0.17 -3.43
C ALA A 283 18.83 -0.88 -2.07
N TYR A 284 17.66 -0.84 -1.45
CA TYR A 284 17.41 -1.59 -0.22
C TYR A 284 15.93 -1.90 -0.04
N PHE A 285 15.66 -3.05 0.59
CA PHE A 285 14.35 -3.59 0.93
C PHE A 285 14.44 -4.08 2.38
N LEU A 286 14.24 -3.18 3.32
CA LEU A 286 14.52 -3.41 4.74
C LEU A 286 13.23 -3.40 5.55
N TYR A 287 13.10 -4.39 6.42
CA TYR A 287 11.95 -4.63 7.27
C TYR A 287 12.40 -4.50 8.72
N LEU A 288 11.76 -3.59 9.43
CA LEU A 288 11.99 -3.26 10.82
C LEU A 288 10.76 -3.72 11.59
N GLU A 289 10.92 -4.71 12.45
CA GLU A 289 9.87 -5.18 13.34
C GLU A 289 10.22 -4.75 14.77
N VAL A 290 9.30 -4.01 15.38
CA VAL A 290 9.40 -3.43 16.72
C VAL A 290 8.10 -3.68 17.47
N ASP A 291 8.13 -3.62 18.80
CA ASP A 291 6.90 -3.62 19.59
C ASP A 291 5.99 -2.45 19.12
N PRO A 292 4.72 -2.70 18.74
CA PRO A 292 3.78 -1.66 18.34
C PRO A 292 3.66 -0.48 19.32
N LYS A 293 3.96 -0.68 20.61
CA LYS A 293 3.97 0.39 21.63
C LYS A 293 5.15 1.35 21.48
N MET A 294 6.23 0.92 20.81
CA MET A 294 7.48 1.66 20.66
C MET A 294 7.54 2.44 19.34
N ILE A 295 6.47 2.43 18.55
CA ILE A 295 6.34 3.14 17.28
C ILE A 295 5.03 3.93 17.22
N ASP A 296 5.13 5.24 17.02
CA ASP A 296 3.98 6.07 16.69
C ASP A 296 3.82 6.18 15.17
N VAL A 297 2.68 5.71 14.67
CA VAL A 297 2.33 5.73 13.24
C VAL A 297 1.28 6.79 12.88
N ASN A 298 0.78 7.55 13.85
CA ASN A 298 -0.31 8.51 13.68
C ASN A 298 0.20 9.97 13.55
N ILE A 299 1.35 10.15 12.91
CA ILE A 299 2.04 11.45 12.83
C ILE A 299 1.66 12.21 11.56
N HIS A 300 1.40 11.51 10.46
CA HIS A 300 1.07 12.11 9.16
C HIS A 300 -0.19 11.48 8.55
N PRO A 301 -1.04 12.24 7.83
CA PRO A 301 -2.28 11.71 7.22
C PRO A 301 -2.08 10.51 6.29
N THR A 302 -0.95 10.46 5.55
CA THR A 302 -0.60 9.32 4.68
C THR A 302 0.02 8.15 5.43
N LYS A 303 0.30 8.29 6.74
CA LYS A 303 0.92 7.28 7.62
C LYS A 303 2.26 6.74 7.12
N THR A 304 2.94 7.48 6.25
CA THR A 304 4.27 7.12 5.71
C THR A 304 5.42 7.60 6.59
N GLU A 305 5.13 8.45 7.57
CA GLU A 305 6.08 8.93 8.55
C GLU A 305 5.73 8.31 9.89
N VAL A 306 6.76 7.86 10.60
CA VAL A 306 6.65 7.20 11.91
C VAL A 306 7.75 7.73 12.80
N ASN A 307 7.54 7.67 14.10
CA ASN A 307 8.53 8.02 15.11
C ASN A 307 8.75 6.81 16.01
N PHE A 308 9.99 6.32 16.10
CA PHE A 308 10.30 5.28 17.05
C PHE A 308 10.76 5.90 18.36
N GLN A 309 10.40 5.27 19.48
CA GLN A 309 10.83 5.71 20.79
C GLN A 309 12.37 5.70 20.92
N ASP A 310 13.03 4.69 20.34
CA ASP A 310 14.47 4.45 20.43
C ASP A 310 15.22 4.67 19.09
N ASP A 311 14.84 5.71 18.33
CA ASP A 311 15.39 6.05 17.00
C ASP A 311 16.93 5.97 16.90
N LYS A 312 17.65 6.46 17.91
CA LYS A 312 19.14 6.48 17.94
C LYS A 312 19.74 5.07 18.05
N LEU A 313 19.10 4.20 18.82
CA LEU A 313 19.53 2.80 18.95
C LEU A 313 19.23 2.05 17.66
N ILE A 314 18.02 2.21 17.10
CA ILE A 314 17.63 1.60 15.82
C ILE A 314 18.60 2.04 14.71
N TYR A 315 18.91 3.33 14.62
CA TYR A 315 19.90 3.86 13.69
C TYR A 315 21.24 3.14 13.78
N SER A 316 21.74 2.94 15.01
CA SER A 316 23.06 2.36 15.28
C SER A 316 23.08 0.87 14.98
N ILE A 317 22.05 0.13 15.40
CA ILE A 317 21.86 -1.28 15.09
C ILE A 317 21.79 -1.47 13.58
N LEU A 318 20.94 -0.70 12.89
CA LEU A 318 20.81 -0.73 11.43
C LEU A 318 22.18 -0.53 10.76
N ARG A 319 22.94 0.50 11.16
CA ARG A 319 24.25 0.78 10.56
C ARG A 319 25.22 -0.39 10.73
N ALA A 320 25.29 -0.95 11.94
CA ALA A 320 26.17 -2.07 12.25
C ALA A 320 25.79 -3.33 11.47
N THR A 321 24.50 -3.67 11.45
CA THR A 321 23.96 -4.81 10.70
C THR A 321 24.26 -4.71 9.22
N LEU A 322 24.07 -3.53 8.61
CA LEU A 322 24.37 -3.33 7.18
C LEU A 322 25.87 -3.47 6.89
N LYS A 323 26.74 -2.90 7.72
CA LYS A 323 28.20 -3.07 7.58
C LYS A 323 28.61 -4.54 7.69
N GLN A 324 28.02 -5.28 8.63
CA GLN A 324 28.28 -6.71 8.81
C GLN A 324 27.84 -7.52 7.59
N SER A 325 26.63 -7.28 7.08
CA SER A 325 26.13 -7.93 5.86
C SER A 325 27.01 -7.62 4.65
N LEU A 326 27.40 -6.36 4.47
CA LEU A 326 28.33 -5.98 3.39
C LEU A 326 29.67 -6.70 3.56
N GLY A 327 30.29 -6.67 4.74
CA GLY A 327 31.55 -7.38 5.00
C GLY A 327 31.47 -8.88 4.72
N LYS A 328 30.42 -9.56 5.18
CA LYS A 328 30.24 -11.01 5.00
C LYS A 328 30.09 -11.42 3.53
N PHE A 329 29.44 -10.59 2.72
CA PHE A 329 29.14 -10.90 1.32
C PHE A 329 29.99 -10.12 0.30
N SER A 330 30.94 -9.30 0.77
CA SER A 330 31.95 -8.60 -0.03
C SER A 330 33.36 -9.20 0.09
N ILE A 331 33.57 -10.23 0.93
CA ILE A 331 34.85 -10.97 0.97
C ILE A 331 34.84 -12.04 -0.13
N THR A 332 35.69 -11.75 -1.14
CA THR A 332 36.26 -12.57 -2.24
C THR A 332 35.44 -12.81 -3.53
N PRO A 333 35.98 -12.44 -4.71
CA PRO A 333 35.81 -13.27 -5.90
C PRO A 333 36.40 -14.65 -5.59
N THR A 334 35.71 -15.74 -5.91
CA THR A 334 36.39 -17.03 -6.07
C THR A 334 37.49 -16.84 -7.11
N LEU A 335 38.74 -16.89 -6.65
CA LEU A 335 39.90 -17.06 -7.51
C LEU A 335 39.76 -18.44 -8.15
N ASP A 336 39.39 -18.49 -9.43
CA ASP A 336 39.71 -19.59 -10.33
C ASP A 336 40.89 -19.16 -11.21
#